data_AF-A0A2A5YZW8-F1
#
_entry.id   AF-A0A2A5YZW8-F1
#
_cell.length_a   1.000
_cell.length_b   1.000
_cell.length_c   1.000
_cell.angle_alpha   90.00
_cell.angle_beta   90.00
_cell.angle_gamma   90.00
#
_symmetry.space_group_name_H-M   'P 1'
#
loop_
_entity.id
_entity.type
_entity.pdbx_description
1 polymer ?
#
loop_
_entity_poly.entity_id
_entity_poly.type
_entity_poly.pdbx_seq_one_letter_code
_entity_poly.pdbx_strand_id
1 'polypeptide(L)'
;MEIAINKVNNPNSGSSAAADKNPGSVSTIESAPSVRFAIVAKTITQVVASYGFDVPGFKSPPRSSDADRTVRRQSCGSIVAVRIKDRPFEAVIADMIEGVVLCNDMSTEKAGKLRNLLWGAVAQTGRQQNATSGVKRTVLVHHPTVNDNIEAA
;
A
#
# COMPACT_ATOMS: atom_id res chain seq x y z
N MET A 1 27.29 41.81 -19.74
CA MET A 1 26.36 41.61 -20.87
C MET A 1 25.25 40.72 -20.37
N GLU A 2 24.15 41.36 -20.02
CA GLU A 2 22.96 40.77 -19.40
C GLU A 2 21.92 40.59 -20.52
N ILE A 3 21.36 39.39 -20.65
CA ILE A 3 20.33 39.11 -21.65
C ILE A 3 19.06 38.73 -20.90
N ALA A 4 18.22 39.73 -20.65
CA ALA A 4 16.86 39.57 -20.16
C ALA A 4 15.98 39.01 -21.30
N ILE A 5 15.22 37.95 -21.02
CA ILE A 5 14.16 37.46 -21.89
C ILE A 5 12.82 37.66 -21.18
N ASN A 6 11.99 38.49 -21.81
CA ASN A 6 10.75 39.01 -21.29
C ASN A 6 9.65 37.94 -21.12
N LYS A 7 8.95 38.12 -20.01
CA LYS A 7 7.71 37.49 -19.57
C LYS A 7 6.59 37.66 -20.60
N VAL A 8 6.10 36.55 -21.15
CA VAL A 8 4.83 36.51 -21.90
C VAL A 8 3.71 36.12 -20.94
N ASN A 9 2.86 37.09 -20.61
CA ASN A 9 1.56 36.86 -20.00
C ASN A 9 0.56 36.50 -21.11
N ASN A 10 -0.22 35.43 -20.94
CA ASN A 10 -1.50 35.27 -21.65
C ASN A 10 -2.59 34.86 -20.65
N PRO A 11 -3.68 35.63 -20.50
CA PRO A 11 -4.75 35.33 -19.57
C PRO A 11 -5.76 34.30 -20.11
N ASN A 12 -6.08 33.34 -19.23
CA ASN A 12 -7.39 32.75 -18.97
C ASN A 12 -8.19 32.14 -20.14
N SER A 13 -8.39 30.82 -20.08
CA SER A 13 -9.64 30.18 -20.48
C SER A 13 -9.78 28.87 -19.72
N GLY A 14 -10.64 28.88 -18.71
CA GLY A 14 -11.02 27.70 -17.96
C GLY A 14 -11.64 26.65 -18.87
N SER A 15 -11.31 25.40 -18.58
CA SER A 15 -12.20 24.27 -18.83
C SER A 15 -11.99 23.29 -17.71
N SER A 16 -12.91 23.39 -16.75
CA SER A 16 -13.24 22.39 -15.77
C SER A 16 -13.45 21.04 -16.46
N ALA A 17 -12.40 20.21 -16.50
CA ALA A 17 -12.56 18.78 -16.59
C ALA A 17 -12.76 18.28 -15.15
N ALA A 18 -13.99 18.40 -14.67
CA ALA A 18 -14.44 17.67 -13.50
C ALA A 18 -14.24 16.18 -13.80
N ALA A 19 -13.14 15.63 -13.30
CA ALA A 19 -12.94 14.21 -13.28
C ALA A 19 -14.09 13.64 -12.46
N ASP A 20 -15.02 12.99 -13.16
CA ASP A 20 -16.12 12.22 -12.61
C ASP A 20 -15.53 11.06 -11.81
N LYS A 21 -15.08 11.37 -10.59
CA LYS A 21 -14.55 10.41 -9.64
C LYS A 21 -15.75 9.72 -9.03
N ASN A 22 -16.28 8.72 -9.73
CA ASN A 22 -17.19 7.77 -9.12
C ASN A 22 -16.47 7.17 -7.90
N PRO A 23 -16.89 7.49 -6.65
CA PRO A 23 -16.19 7.05 -5.45
C PRO A 23 -16.27 5.52 -5.25
N GLY A 24 -17.04 4.81 -6.09
CA GLY A 24 -17.15 3.35 -6.12
C GLY A 24 -16.27 2.63 -7.15
N SER A 25 -15.37 3.30 -7.89
CA SER A 25 -14.49 2.61 -8.84
C SER A 25 -13.42 1.79 -8.12
N VAL A 26 -13.36 0.49 -8.41
CA VAL A 26 -12.39 -0.46 -7.82
C VAL A 26 -10.93 -0.04 -8.07
N SER A 27 -10.66 0.61 -9.20
CA SER A 27 -9.34 1.19 -9.52
C SER A 27 -8.91 2.32 -8.58
N THR A 28 -9.85 3.03 -7.93
CA THR A 28 -9.54 4.04 -6.90
C THR A 28 -9.12 3.39 -5.57
N ILE A 29 -9.63 2.19 -5.28
CA ILE A 29 -9.31 1.42 -4.06
C ILE A 29 -7.86 0.91 -4.12
N GLU A 30 -7.36 0.57 -5.31
CA GLU A 30 -5.95 0.16 -5.51
C GLU A 30 -4.96 1.32 -5.36
N SER A 31 -5.43 2.56 -5.53
CA SER A 31 -4.67 3.78 -5.20
C SER A 31 -4.76 4.16 -3.72
N ALA A 32 -5.54 3.46 -2.90
CA ALA A 32 -5.68 3.78 -1.48
C ALA A 32 -4.40 3.36 -0.71
N PRO A 33 -3.73 4.27 0.02
CA PRO A 33 -2.48 3.98 0.72
C PRO A 33 -2.55 2.79 1.70
N SER A 34 -3.72 2.57 2.32
CA SER A 34 -3.96 1.46 3.24
C SER A 34 -3.99 0.10 2.55
N VAL A 35 -4.57 0.00 1.35
CA VAL A 35 -4.62 -1.23 0.55
C VAL A 35 -3.23 -1.59 0.06
N ARG A 36 -2.49 -0.61 -0.49
CA ARG A 36 -1.10 -0.80 -0.88
C ARG A 36 -0.25 -1.28 0.29
N PHE A 37 -0.41 -0.68 1.47
CA PHE A 37 0.27 -1.09 2.69
C PHE A 37 -0.02 -2.55 3.05
N ALA A 38 -1.29 -2.97 3.04
CA ALA A 38 -1.68 -4.34 3.36
C ALA A 38 -1.11 -5.37 2.37
N ILE A 39 -1.10 -5.03 1.07
CA ILE A 39 -0.50 -5.87 0.02
C ILE A 39 1.00 -6.05 0.27
N VAL A 40 1.73 -4.95 0.49
CA VAL A 40 3.17 -5.00 0.78
C VAL A 40 3.45 -5.79 2.06
N ALA A 41 2.69 -5.56 3.13
CA ALA A 41 2.84 -6.27 4.39
C ALA A 41 2.67 -7.77 4.20
N LYS A 42 1.65 -8.19 3.45
CA LYS A 42 1.40 -9.59 3.13
C LYS A 42 2.55 -10.20 2.33
N THR A 43 3.01 -9.54 1.27
CA THR A 43 4.14 -10.02 0.46
C THR A 43 5.40 -10.19 1.31
N ILE A 44 5.76 -9.19 2.12
CA ILE A 44 6.92 -9.27 3.01
C ILE A 44 6.76 -10.43 3.99
N THR A 45 5.62 -10.55 4.66
CA THR A 45 5.34 -11.66 5.60
C THR A 45 5.53 -13.02 4.94
N GLN A 46 5.00 -13.23 3.74
CA GLN A 46 5.13 -14.50 3.03
C GLN A 46 6.58 -14.82 2.70
N VAL A 47 7.34 -13.85 2.19
CA VAL A 47 8.75 -14.06 1.88
C VAL A 47 9.56 -14.32 3.15
N VAL A 48 9.44 -13.48 4.18
CA VAL A 48 10.18 -13.62 5.44
C VAL A 48 9.92 -14.98 6.09
N ALA A 49 8.66 -15.41 6.16
CA ALA A 49 8.28 -16.72 6.69
C ALA A 49 8.88 -17.88 5.89
N SER A 50 8.89 -17.79 4.54
CA SER A 50 9.46 -18.85 3.69
C SER A 50 10.97 -19.06 3.85
N TYR A 51 11.68 -18.04 4.38
CA TYR A 51 13.11 -18.11 4.70
C TYR A 51 13.38 -18.43 6.18
N GLY A 52 12.34 -18.70 6.98
CA GLY A 52 12.47 -19.10 8.39
C GLY A 52 12.84 -17.97 9.34
N PHE A 53 12.60 -16.71 8.95
CA PHE A 53 12.85 -15.54 9.81
C PHE A 53 11.62 -15.17 10.63
N ASP A 54 11.84 -14.48 11.75
CA ASP A 54 10.76 -13.97 12.58
C ASP A 54 10.00 -12.86 11.84
N VAL A 55 8.69 -13.05 11.73
CA VAL A 55 7.80 -12.11 11.04
C VAL A 55 7.26 -11.08 12.03
N PRO A 56 7.55 -9.77 11.84
CA PRO A 56 6.91 -8.74 12.64
C PRO A 56 5.45 -8.54 12.24
N GLY A 57 4.61 -8.16 13.20
CA GLY A 57 3.30 -7.57 12.91
C GLY A 57 3.46 -6.16 12.35
N PHE A 58 2.93 -5.91 11.15
CA PHE A 58 2.94 -4.58 10.53
C PHE A 58 1.72 -3.75 10.96
N LYS A 59 1.94 -2.51 11.41
CA LYS A 59 0.89 -1.56 11.82
C LYS A 59 1.07 -0.17 11.23
N SER A 60 0.01 0.62 11.22
CA SER A 60 0.00 2.04 10.85
C SER A 60 -1.15 2.75 11.57
N PRO A 61 -0.97 3.98 12.11
CA PRO A 61 0.29 4.71 12.24
C PRO A 61 1.13 4.24 13.46
N PRO A 62 2.37 4.73 13.63
CA PRO A 62 3.11 4.61 14.88
C PRO A 62 2.38 5.32 16.03
N ARG A 63 2.64 4.90 17.29
CA ARG A 63 2.03 5.55 18.47
C ARG A 63 2.56 6.95 18.74
N SER A 64 3.83 7.19 18.40
CA SER A 64 4.41 8.54 18.42
C SER A 64 4.11 9.22 17.09
N SER A 65 3.47 10.39 17.15
CA SER A 65 3.11 11.20 15.99
C SER A 65 4.31 11.77 15.23
N ASP A 66 5.52 11.67 15.79
CA ASP A 66 6.73 12.32 15.25
C ASP A 66 7.69 11.29 14.64
N ALA A 67 7.45 10.00 14.89
CA ALA A 67 8.26 8.92 14.34
C ALA A 67 7.72 8.45 12.98
N ASP A 68 8.61 8.22 12.02
CA ASP A 68 8.25 7.60 10.73
C ASP A 68 8.09 6.09 10.83
N ARG A 69 8.90 5.46 11.68
CA ARG A 69 8.86 4.03 12.00
C ARG A 69 9.12 3.83 13.49
N THR A 70 8.41 2.87 14.08
CA THR A 70 8.73 2.35 15.41
C THR A 70 8.83 0.83 15.35
N VAL A 71 9.77 0.29 16.11
CA VAL A 71 9.93 -1.16 16.31
C VAL A 71 9.71 -1.44 17.79
N ARG A 72 8.85 -2.40 18.11
CA ARG A 72 8.62 -2.87 19.47
C ARG A 72 8.82 -4.37 19.54
N ARG A 73 9.68 -4.80 20.44
CA ARG A 73 9.87 -6.21 20.79
C ARG A 73 8.97 -6.57 21.97
N GLN A 74 8.33 -7.73 21.90
CA GLN A 74 7.45 -8.29 22.91
C GLN A 74 7.81 -9.77 23.11
N SER A 75 7.40 -10.36 24.21
CA SER A 75 7.64 -11.80 24.48
C SER A 75 7.02 -12.72 23.41
N CYS A 76 5.93 -12.29 22.78
CA CYS A 76 5.24 -13.05 21.73
C CYS A 76 5.62 -12.65 20.29
N GLY A 77 6.63 -11.80 20.10
CA GLY A 77 7.10 -11.38 18.78
C GLY A 77 7.36 -9.88 18.68
N SER A 78 7.49 -9.39 17.46
CA SER A 78 7.84 -7.99 17.19
C SER A 78 6.76 -7.26 16.40
N ILE A 79 6.68 -5.95 16.57
CA ILE A 79 5.74 -5.08 15.84
C ILE A 79 6.54 -3.96 15.20
N VAL A 80 6.32 -3.78 13.89
CA VAL A 80 6.84 -2.66 13.10
C VAL A 80 5.65 -1.78 12.75
N ALA A 81 5.62 -0.54 13.26
CA ALA A 81 4.60 0.43 12.89
C ALA A 81 5.21 1.54 12.05
N VAL A 82 4.56 1.91 10.93
CA VAL A 82 5.07 2.89 9.96
C VAL A 82 4.04 3.97 9.64
N ARG A 83 4.51 5.19 9.37
CA ARG A 83 3.67 6.29 8.89
C ARG A 83 3.47 6.15 7.38
N ILE A 84 2.21 6.03 6.96
CA ILE A 84 1.83 5.92 5.53
C ILE A 84 1.32 7.22 4.92
N LYS A 85 0.91 8.19 5.76
CA LYS A 85 0.37 9.48 5.31
C LYS A 85 1.51 10.46 5.08
N ASP A 86 1.34 11.33 4.07
CA ASP A 86 2.24 12.44 3.74
C ASP A 86 3.70 12.00 3.48
N ARG A 87 3.87 10.75 3.02
CA ARG A 87 5.19 10.17 2.72
C ARG A 87 5.19 9.43 1.38
N PRO A 88 6.30 9.46 0.64
CA PRO A 88 6.51 8.60 -0.51
C PRO A 88 6.31 7.14 -0.10
N PHE A 89 5.57 6.38 -0.89
CA PHE A 89 5.23 5.00 -0.52
C PHE A 89 6.46 4.08 -0.53
N GLU A 90 7.47 4.42 -1.33
CA GLU A 90 8.77 3.77 -1.37
C GLU A 90 9.51 3.90 -0.02
N ALA A 91 9.36 5.03 0.67
CA ALA A 91 9.90 5.21 2.02
C ALA A 91 9.18 4.31 3.02
N VAL A 92 7.86 4.13 2.86
CA VAL A 92 7.07 3.19 3.68
C VAL A 92 7.58 1.75 3.49
N ILE A 93 7.81 1.33 2.24
CA ILE A 93 8.36 -0.01 1.93
C ILE A 93 9.75 -0.17 2.56
N ALA A 94 10.62 0.83 2.40
CA ALA A 94 11.95 0.83 3.01
C ALA A 94 11.88 0.65 4.53
N ASP A 95 10.97 1.37 5.19
CA ASP A 95 10.76 1.29 6.63
C ASP A 95 10.24 -0.08 7.07
N MET A 96 9.33 -0.70 6.30
CA MET A 96 8.85 -2.04 6.59
C MET A 96 9.98 -3.08 6.48
N ILE A 97 10.78 -3.00 5.42
CA ILE A 97 11.93 -3.90 5.19
C ILE A 97 12.97 -3.74 6.29
N GLU A 98 13.33 -2.50 6.64
CA GLU A 98 14.31 -2.24 7.69
C GLU A 98 13.79 -2.69 9.06
N GLY A 99 12.48 -2.58 9.29
CA GLY A 99 11.83 -3.16 10.48
C GLY A 99 12.06 -4.66 10.61
N VAL A 100 11.97 -5.44 9.52
CA VAL A 100 12.26 -6.88 9.53
C VAL A 100 13.71 -7.15 9.89
N VAL A 101 14.64 -6.43 9.27
CA VAL A 101 16.09 -6.56 9.57
C VAL A 101 16.36 -6.28 11.04
N LEU A 102 15.80 -5.19 11.56
CA LEU A 102 15.94 -4.79 12.95
C LEU A 102 15.30 -5.77 13.94
N CYS A 103 14.26 -6.51 13.55
CA CYS A 103 13.63 -7.50 14.42
C CYS A 103 14.44 -8.81 14.53
N ASN A 104 15.21 -9.13 13.50
CA ASN A 104 15.93 -10.39 13.33
C ASN A 104 17.45 -10.29 13.60
N ASP A 105 17.93 -9.14 14.09
CA ASP A 105 19.33 -8.91 14.51
C ASP A 105 20.37 -9.39 13.49
N MET A 106 20.12 -9.10 12.21
CA MET A 106 20.91 -9.66 11.11
C MET A 106 22.28 -9.00 10.97
N SER A 107 23.29 -9.81 10.62
CA SER A 107 24.58 -9.27 10.18
C SER A 107 24.44 -8.45 8.89
N THR A 108 25.34 -7.51 8.65
CA THR A 108 25.31 -6.60 7.49
C THR A 108 25.13 -7.33 6.17
N GLU A 109 25.85 -8.44 5.97
CA GLU A 109 25.76 -9.24 4.75
C GLU A 109 24.40 -9.91 4.55
N LYS A 110 23.87 -10.55 5.61
CA LYS A 110 22.55 -11.20 5.56
C LYS A 110 21.45 -10.17 5.37
N ALA A 111 21.57 -9.03 6.05
CA ALA A 111 20.65 -7.91 5.93
C ALA A 111 20.63 -7.36 4.49
N GLY A 112 21.79 -7.19 3.85
CA GLY A 112 21.87 -6.76 2.44
C GLY A 112 21.14 -7.70 1.48
N LYS A 113 21.36 -9.02 1.63
CA LYS A 113 20.68 -10.05 0.83
C LYS A 113 19.17 -10.03 1.03
N LEU A 114 18.71 -9.94 2.28
CA LEU A 114 17.28 -9.87 2.59
C LEU A 114 16.63 -8.59 2.06
N ARG A 115 17.29 -7.44 2.16
CA ARG A 115 16.78 -6.18 1.59
C ARG A 115 16.54 -6.31 0.09
N ASN A 116 17.52 -6.83 -0.65
CA ASN A 116 17.39 -7.04 -2.10
C ASN A 116 16.24 -8.00 -2.44
N LEU A 117 16.13 -9.10 -1.69
CA LEU A 117 15.07 -10.08 -1.86
C LEU A 117 13.68 -9.45 -1.64
N LEU A 118 13.48 -8.74 -0.54
CA LEU A 118 12.18 -8.15 -0.19
C LEU A 118 11.79 -7.04 -1.16
N TRP A 119 12.73 -6.19 -1.57
CA TRP A 119 12.49 -5.19 -2.61
C TRP A 119 12.08 -5.82 -3.94
N GLY A 120 12.77 -6.89 -4.36
CA GLY A 120 12.42 -7.63 -5.58
C GLY A 120 11.02 -8.22 -5.53
N ALA A 121 10.65 -8.83 -4.40
CA ALA A 121 9.33 -9.41 -4.18
C ALA A 121 8.21 -8.35 -4.23
N VAL A 122 8.40 -7.21 -3.55
CA VAL A 122 7.43 -6.12 -3.55
C VAL A 122 7.27 -5.51 -4.94
N ALA A 123 8.38 -5.30 -5.66
CA ALA A 123 8.34 -4.79 -7.04
C ALA A 123 7.60 -5.75 -8.00
N GLN A 124 7.79 -7.06 -7.84
CA GLN A 124 7.07 -8.06 -8.64
C GLN A 124 5.59 -8.08 -8.31
N THR A 125 5.22 -8.00 -7.03
CA THR A 125 3.82 -7.87 -6.61
C THR A 125 3.16 -6.68 -7.30
N GLY A 126 3.78 -5.49 -7.28
CA GLY A 126 3.22 -4.29 -7.94
C GLY A 126 2.99 -4.49 -9.44
N ARG A 127 3.91 -5.16 -10.14
CA ARG A 127 3.74 -5.51 -11.56
C ARG A 127 2.58 -6.48 -11.80
N GLN A 128 2.47 -7.52 -10.97
CA GLN A 128 1.38 -8.49 -11.09
C GLN A 128 0.02 -7.86 -10.81
N GLN A 129 -0.09 -6.95 -9.83
CA GLN A 129 -1.35 -6.24 -9.56
C GLN A 129 -1.79 -5.40 -10.77
N ASN A 130 -0.86 -4.70 -11.43
CA ASN A 130 -1.18 -3.95 -12.65
C ASN A 130 -1.65 -4.86 -13.80
N ALA A 131 -1.15 -6.10 -13.87
CA ALA A 131 -1.60 -7.09 -14.84
C ALA A 131 -2.95 -7.74 -14.47
N THR A 132 -3.24 -7.92 -13.18
CA THR A 132 -4.48 -8.56 -12.67
C THR A 132 -5.62 -7.61 -12.38
N SER A 133 -5.38 -6.28 -12.36
CA SER A 133 -6.42 -5.25 -12.26
C SER A 133 -7.41 -5.32 -13.45
N GLY A 134 -7.04 -6.05 -14.52
CA GLY A 134 -7.97 -6.61 -15.50
C GLY A 134 -8.86 -7.73 -14.93
N VAL A 135 -9.97 -7.35 -14.29
CA VAL A 135 -11.19 -8.16 -14.09
C VAL A 135 -11.07 -9.38 -13.14
N LYS A 136 -11.58 -9.20 -11.91
CA LYS A 136 -12.51 -10.17 -11.30
C LYS A 136 -13.71 -9.43 -10.73
N ARG A 137 -14.80 -9.40 -11.50
CA ARG A 137 -16.09 -8.87 -11.05
C ARG A 137 -16.64 -9.81 -9.97
N THR A 138 -16.77 -9.32 -8.74
CA THR A 138 -17.61 -9.98 -7.73
C THR A 138 -19.06 -9.72 -8.12
N VAL A 139 -19.78 -10.75 -8.57
CA VAL A 139 -21.21 -10.65 -8.88
C VAL A 139 -22.00 -10.87 -7.60
N LEU A 140 -22.84 -9.91 -7.24
CA LEU A 140 -23.89 -10.11 -6.24
C LEU A 140 -25.04 -10.86 -6.92
N VAL A 141 -25.20 -12.15 -6.60
CA VAL A 141 -26.35 -12.93 -7.08
C VAL A 141 -27.51 -12.69 -6.12
N HIS A 142 -28.46 -11.86 -6.51
CA HIS A 142 -29.74 -11.75 -5.80
C HIS A 142 -30.60 -12.95 -6.18
N HIS A 143 -30.76 -13.90 -5.26
CA HIS A 143 -31.76 -14.96 -5.39
C HIS A 143 -33.11 -14.37 -4.95
N PRO A 144 -34.07 -14.12 -5.86
CA PRO A 144 -35.41 -13.73 -5.43
C PRO A 144 -36.02 -14.90 -4.67
N THR A 145 -36.32 -14.70 -3.38
CA THR A 145 -37.14 -15.63 -2.62
C THR A 145 -38.57 -15.49 -3.12
N VAL A 146 -39.03 -16.47 -3.91
CA VAL A 146 -40.45 -16.67 -4.16
C VAL A 146 -41.10 -16.97 -2.81
N ASN A 147 -41.81 -15.97 -2.27
CA ASN A 147 -43.05 -16.10 -1.53
C ASN A 147 -43.39 -14.75 -0.90
N ASP A 148 -44.25 -14.00 -1.57
CA ASP A 148 -45.25 -13.19 -0.88
C ASP A 148 -46.58 -13.45 -1.61
N ASN A 149 -47.33 -14.41 -1.06
CA ASN A 149 -48.74 -14.56 -1.34
C ASN A 149 -49.47 -13.32 -0.80
N ILE A 150 -50.54 -12.84 -1.44
CA ILE A 150 -51.86 -12.52 -0.86
C ILE A 150 -52.73 -11.75 -1.87
N GLU A 151 -53.99 -12.16 -1.87
CA GLU A 151 -55.19 -11.70 -2.57
C GLU A 151 -55.34 -10.19 -2.78
N ALA A 152 -55.99 -9.83 -3.90
CA ALA A 152 -56.81 -8.63 -3.98
C ALA A 152 -57.96 -8.81 -5.01
N ALA A 153 -59.18 -8.82 -4.45
CA ALA A 153 -60.51 -8.57 -5.03
C ALA A 153 -61.14 -9.60 -6.00
#